data_AF-A0A081NLI1-F1
#
_entry.id   AF-A0A081NLI1-F1
#
_cell.length_a   1.000
_cell.length_b   1.000
_cell.length_c   1.000
_cell.angle_alpha   90.00
_cell.angle_beta   90.00
_cell.angle_gamma   90.00
#
_symmetry.space_group_name_H-M   'P 1'
#
loop_
_entity.id
_entity.type
_entity.pdbx_description
1 polymer ?
#
loop_
_entity_poly.entity_id
_entity_poly.type
_entity_poly.pdbx_seq_one_letter_code
_entity_poly.pdbx_strand_id
1 'polypeptide(L)'
;MPPHNHFSDSILLDHGSAADNLELLALSTLMEEVGISHSDSLKSLISASQQWRRRPGQERWEMQDLSLTPDKHEAVMEHLKTLNLVDELLPSSTHYEYTLLLGATVPRMERRLNHLARLWQEGVRFNNIVFLVGQRPLNDGIDKTDCLIANSIGKQAQGQRAEAARPLTETEGAMQLFASMKLPEAMKKLPVAFIDSPRVWKRDHWQRANTRDTLIRWMKESPAPGKTLVISDQPHAHYQLEVVKQELPETFKPEVAAQSADENTQVILYLDALALWLHNLQLRLN
;
A
#
# COMPACT_ATOMS: atom_id res chain seq x y z
N MET A 1 -15.39 15.29 16.13
CA MET A 1 -14.68 14.61 15.03
C MET A 1 -13.20 14.73 15.34
N PRO A 2 -12.43 13.63 15.35
CA PRO A 2 -10.98 13.72 15.47
C PRO A 2 -10.42 14.51 14.28
N PRO A 3 -9.31 15.24 14.46
CA PRO A 3 -8.65 15.93 13.35
C PRO A 3 -8.28 14.91 12.27
N HIS A 4 -8.64 15.20 11.02
CA HIS A 4 -8.23 14.38 9.90
C HIS A 4 -6.74 14.63 9.63
N ASN A 5 -5.91 13.58 9.72
CA ASN A 5 -4.54 13.63 9.25
C ASN A 5 -4.57 13.68 7.71
N HIS A 6 -4.54 14.89 7.17
CA HIS A 6 -4.44 15.10 5.73
C HIS A 6 -2.98 15.22 5.32
N PHE A 7 -2.57 14.36 4.40
CA PHE A 7 -1.26 14.45 3.77
C PHE A 7 -1.37 15.38 2.55
N SER A 8 -0.70 16.53 2.58
CA SER A 8 -0.61 17.46 1.45
C SER A 8 0.64 17.18 0.62
N ASP A 9 0.54 17.25 -0.71
CA ASP A 9 1.70 17.15 -1.61
C ASP A 9 2.70 18.31 -1.48
N SER A 10 2.31 19.40 -0.81
CA SER A 10 3.11 20.61 -0.64
C SER A 10 4.28 20.46 0.34
N ILE A 11 4.44 19.30 0.99
CA ILE A 11 5.08 19.15 2.31
C ILE A 11 6.61 18.96 2.27
N LEU A 12 7.20 18.68 1.10
CA LEU A 12 8.67 18.65 0.94
C LEU A 12 9.15 19.53 -0.22
N LEU A 13 8.24 20.24 -0.87
CA LEU A 13 8.44 20.87 -2.18
C LEU A 13 8.39 22.40 -2.14
N ASP A 14 7.94 22.98 -1.03
CA ASP A 14 7.85 24.42 -0.87
C ASP A 14 8.83 24.87 0.22
N HIS A 15 10.02 25.35 -0.20
CA HIS A 15 11.14 25.74 0.68
C HIS A 15 10.86 26.91 1.65
N GLY A 16 9.60 27.18 2.00
CA GLY A 16 9.18 28.26 2.91
C GLY A 16 8.05 27.90 3.89
N SER A 17 7.57 26.65 3.92
CA SER A 17 6.49 26.20 4.82
C SER A 17 7.03 25.71 6.18
N ALA A 18 6.35 26.05 7.28
CA ALA A 18 6.73 25.60 8.63
C ALA A 18 6.52 24.09 8.85
N ALA A 19 5.59 23.47 8.10
CA ALA A 19 5.36 22.03 8.15
C ALA A 19 6.51 21.25 7.49
N ASP A 20 7.04 21.76 6.39
CA ASP A 20 8.16 21.15 5.64
C ASP A 20 9.43 21.09 6.51
N ASN A 21 9.68 22.13 7.30
CA ASN A 21 10.78 22.16 8.26
C ASN A 21 10.60 21.14 9.38
N LEU A 22 9.36 20.86 9.81
CA LEU A 22 9.07 19.91 10.88
C LEU A 22 9.29 18.46 10.41
N GLU A 23 8.88 18.12 9.19
CA GLU A 23 9.07 16.76 8.66
C GLU A 23 10.52 16.48 8.24
N LEU A 24 11.22 17.45 7.66
CA LEU A 24 12.66 17.32 7.41
C LEU A 24 13.44 17.14 8.71
N LEU A 25 13.08 17.90 9.75
CA LEU A 25 13.64 17.74 11.09
C LEU A 25 13.33 16.35 11.64
N ALA A 26 12.08 15.88 11.56
CA ALA A 26 11.70 14.55 12.02
C ALA A 26 12.47 13.44 11.28
N LEU A 27 12.68 13.59 9.97
CA LEU A 27 13.47 12.65 9.17
C LEU A 27 14.96 12.67 9.56
N SER A 28 15.52 13.85 9.80
CA SER A 28 16.89 14.03 10.25
C SER A 28 17.10 13.37 11.63
N THR A 29 16.25 13.70 12.61
CA THR A 29 16.32 13.13 13.96
C THR A 29 16.12 11.60 13.94
N LEU A 30 15.19 11.08 13.12
CA LEU A 30 15.05 9.64 12.92
C LEU A 30 16.35 8.98 12.43
N MET A 31 17.05 9.60 11.50
CA MET A 31 18.34 9.10 11.02
C MET A 31 19.43 9.14 12.10
N GLU A 32 19.45 10.17 12.93
CA GLU A 32 20.37 10.23 14.08
C GLU A 32 20.09 9.10 15.08
N GLU A 33 18.83 8.86 15.41
CA GLU A 33 18.42 7.82 16.38
C GLU A 33 18.87 6.41 15.95
N VAL A 34 18.76 6.12 14.65
CA VAL A 34 19.20 4.85 14.06
C VAL A 34 20.65 4.85 13.59
N GLY A 35 21.43 5.89 13.91
CA GLY A 35 22.89 5.92 13.74
C GLY A 35 23.36 6.13 12.29
N ILE A 36 22.58 6.85 11.50
CA ILE A 36 22.83 7.05 10.07
C ILE A 36 23.45 8.42 9.82
N SER A 37 24.67 8.44 9.27
CA SER A 37 25.34 9.68 8.88
C SER A 37 24.67 10.33 7.68
N HIS A 38 24.36 11.62 7.79
CA HIS A 38 23.75 12.45 6.75
C HIS A 38 24.08 13.92 6.98
N SER A 39 23.71 14.78 6.02
CA SER A 39 23.59 16.23 6.22
C SER A 39 22.12 16.66 6.14
N ASP A 40 21.82 17.88 6.59
CA ASP A 40 20.46 18.46 6.64
C ASP A 40 19.86 18.79 5.26
N SER A 41 20.41 18.22 4.18
CA SER A 41 19.87 18.37 2.83
C SER A 41 18.98 17.18 2.48
N LEU A 42 17.83 17.44 1.85
CA LEU A 42 16.92 16.40 1.36
C LEU A 42 17.65 15.36 0.50
N LYS A 43 18.57 15.78 -0.36
CA LYS A 43 19.37 14.87 -1.19
C LYS A 43 20.24 13.92 -0.36
N SER A 44 20.86 14.42 0.72
CA SER A 44 21.65 13.57 1.63
C SER A 44 20.76 12.61 2.39
N LEU A 45 19.61 13.07 2.90
CA LEU A 45 18.64 12.23 3.61
C LEU A 45 18.14 11.10 2.71
N ILE A 46 17.71 11.41 1.48
CA ILE A 46 17.27 10.40 0.51
C ILE A 46 18.37 9.39 0.22
N SER A 47 19.62 9.84 0.03
CA SER A 47 20.75 8.96 -0.23
C SER A 47 21.05 8.04 0.95
N ALA A 48 21.03 8.59 2.18
CA ALA A 48 21.32 7.86 3.40
C ALA A 48 20.24 6.83 3.72
N SER A 49 18.96 7.16 3.49
CA SER A 49 17.84 6.25 3.73
C SER A 49 17.91 4.97 2.88
N GLN A 50 18.61 4.99 1.74
CA GLN A 50 18.62 3.84 0.81
C GLN A 50 19.25 2.58 1.42
N GLN A 51 20.04 2.69 2.48
CA GLN A 51 20.60 1.51 3.17
C GLN A 51 19.53 0.65 3.86
N TRP A 52 18.35 1.21 4.15
CA TRP A 52 17.24 0.46 4.76
C TRP A 52 16.47 -0.37 3.74
N ARG A 53 16.73 -0.17 2.44
CA ARG A 53 16.01 -0.89 1.39
C ARG A 53 16.38 -2.36 1.40
N ARG A 54 15.35 -3.20 1.31
CA ARG A 54 15.53 -4.62 1.01
C ARG A 54 16.31 -4.83 -0.28
N ARG A 55 17.13 -5.88 -0.31
CA ARG A 55 17.91 -6.25 -1.49
C ARG A 55 16.98 -6.76 -2.60
N PRO A 56 17.38 -6.65 -3.88
CA PRO A 56 16.63 -7.28 -4.96
C PRO A 56 16.41 -8.77 -4.70
N GLY A 57 15.16 -9.23 -4.79
CA GLY A 57 14.77 -10.62 -4.51
C GLY A 57 14.55 -10.95 -3.04
N GLN A 58 14.90 -10.07 -2.10
CA GLN A 58 14.62 -10.25 -0.68
C GLN A 58 13.16 -9.91 -0.38
N GLU A 59 12.49 -10.83 0.31
CA GLU A 59 11.13 -10.69 0.81
C GLU A 59 11.12 -9.99 2.17
N ARG A 60 10.00 -9.34 2.52
CA ARG A 60 9.93 -8.51 3.75
C ARG A 60 10.14 -9.30 5.03
N TRP A 61 9.70 -10.56 5.07
CA TRP A 61 9.89 -11.44 6.23
C TRP A 61 11.35 -11.94 6.38
N GLU A 62 12.20 -11.70 5.38
CA GLU A 62 13.64 -12.03 5.42
C GLU A 62 14.48 -10.84 5.90
N MET A 63 13.87 -9.68 6.15
CA MET A 63 14.57 -8.53 6.69
C MET A 63 14.82 -8.73 8.18
N GLN A 64 16.07 -8.50 8.60
CA GLN A 64 16.40 -8.50 10.02
C GLN A 64 16.02 -7.14 10.62
N ASP A 65 15.31 -7.17 11.73
CA ASP A 65 14.94 -5.95 12.43
C ASP A 65 16.14 -5.30 13.14
N LEU A 66 15.99 -4.03 13.51
CA LEU A 66 17.02 -3.28 14.23
C LEU A 66 17.06 -3.71 15.69
N SER A 67 18.27 -3.97 16.20
CA SER A 67 18.49 -4.19 17.64
C SER A 67 18.52 -2.86 18.40
N LEU A 68 17.34 -2.30 18.69
CA LEU A 68 17.18 -1.05 19.44
C LEU A 68 16.96 -1.32 20.93
N THR A 69 17.42 -0.40 21.79
CA THR A 69 16.97 -0.36 23.19
C THR A 69 15.49 0.07 23.24
N PRO A 70 14.75 -0.25 24.32
CA PRO A 70 13.34 0.18 24.45
C PRO A 70 13.14 1.68 24.23
N ASP A 71 13.96 2.52 24.86
CA ASP A 71 13.87 3.99 24.73
C ASP A 71 14.12 4.46 23.28
N LYS A 72 15.11 3.86 22.60
CA LYS A 72 15.37 4.17 21.18
C LYS A 72 14.25 3.69 20.28
N HIS A 73 13.67 2.52 20.56
CA HIS A 73 12.53 2.02 19.82
C HIS A 73 11.34 2.97 19.96
N GLU A 74 11.02 3.44 21.17
CA GLU A 74 9.95 4.42 21.40
C GLU A 74 10.20 5.72 20.64
N ALA A 75 11.41 6.29 20.73
CA ALA A 75 11.78 7.51 19.99
C ALA A 75 11.66 7.33 18.47
N VAL A 76 12.16 6.22 17.92
CA VAL A 76 12.04 5.90 16.49
C VAL A 76 10.57 5.81 16.07
N MET A 77 9.72 5.15 16.87
CA MET A 77 8.30 5.02 16.55
C MET A 77 7.54 6.36 16.61
N GLU A 78 7.88 7.25 17.55
CA GLU A 78 7.33 8.62 17.60
C GLU A 78 7.68 9.42 16.33
N HIS A 79 8.92 9.31 15.84
CA HIS A 79 9.31 9.96 14.58
C HIS A 79 8.59 9.34 13.38
N LEU A 80 8.48 8.02 13.31
CA LEU A 80 7.74 7.33 12.23
C LEU A 80 6.24 7.70 12.24
N LYS A 81 5.66 7.93 13.41
CA LYS A 81 4.29 8.42 13.55
C LYS A 81 4.15 9.86 13.06
N THR A 82 5.09 10.73 13.41
CA THR A 82 5.15 12.12 12.91
C THR A 82 5.25 12.16 11.39
N LEU A 83 6.00 11.22 10.78
CA LEU A 83 6.11 11.04 9.32
C LEU A 83 4.89 10.32 8.70
N ASN A 84 3.80 10.13 9.45
CA ASN A 84 2.57 9.48 9.00
C ASN A 84 2.75 8.05 8.48
N LEU A 85 3.73 7.30 8.98
CA LEU A 85 3.97 5.90 8.58
C LEU A 85 3.30 4.87 9.50
N VAL A 86 2.70 5.30 10.61
CA VAL A 86 2.15 4.42 11.65
C VAL A 86 0.64 4.48 11.69
N ASP A 87 0.08 5.69 11.84
CA ASP A 87 -1.34 5.90 12.05
C ASP A 87 -2.16 5.74 10.76
N GLU A 88 -3.46 5.55 10.93
CA GLU A 88 -4.42 5.49 9.84
C GLU A 88 -4.46 6.80 9.04
N LEU A 89 -4.50 6.64 7.72
CA LEU A 89 -4.70 7.72 6.76
C LEU A 89 -6.14 7.68 6.25
N LEU A 90 -6.84 8.78 6.43
CA LEU A 90 -8.24 8.94 6.01
C LEU A 90 -8.34 9.81 4.74
N PRO A 91 -9.31 9.50 3.87
CA PRO A 91 -9.59 10.34 2.72
C PRO A 91 -10.10 11.73 3.13
N SER A 92 -9.73 12.76 2.36
CA SER A 92 -10.19 14.14 2.48
C SER A 92 -11.46 14.42 1.69
N SER A 93 -11.71 13.67 0.61
CA SER A 93 -12.92 13.77 -0.19
C SER A 93 -13.94 12.72 0.24
N THR A 94 -15.23 13.08 0.15
CA THR A 94 -16.33 12.13 0.40
C THR A 94 -16.78 11.41 -0.88
N HIS A 95 -16.25 11.79 -2.04
CA HIS A 95 -16.56 11.17 -3.33
C HIS A 95 -15.34 11.02 -4.24
N TYR A 96 -15.25 9.88 -4.94
CA TYR A 96 -14.22 9.51 -5.90
C TYR A 96 -14.81 8.86 -7.16
N GLU A 97 -14.14 8.99 -8.29
CA GLU A 97 -14.53 8.25 -9.50
C GLU A 97 -14.07 6.80 -9.43
N TYR A 98 -12.88 6.58 -8.87
CA TYR A 98 -12.25 5.27 -8.77
C TYR A 98 -11.74 5.02 -7.37
N THR A 99 -11.88 3.79 -6.91
CA THR A 99 -11.07 3.24 -5.83
C THR A 99 -10.12 2.19 -6.39
N LEU A 100 -8.82 2.37 -6.18
CA LEU A 100 -7.78 1.40 -6.55
C LEU A 100 -7.44 0.54 -5.33
N LEU A 101 -7.79 -0.75 -5.38
CA LEU A 101 -7.37 -1.72 -4.38
C LEU A 101 -6.07 -2.38 -4.86
N LEU A 102 -4.95 -2.08 -4.19
CA LEU A 102 -3.66 -2.65 -4.56
C LEU A 102 -3.62 -4.16 -4.25
N GLY A 103 -2.92 -4.93 -5.09
CA GLY A 103 -2.62 -6.34 -4.83
C GLY A 103 -1.78 -6.55 -3.57
N ALA A 104 -1.97 -7.70 -2.93
CA ALA A 104 -1.22 -8.17 -1.77
C ALA A 104 -1.48 -9.67 -1.55
N THR A 105 -1.10 -10.18 -0.37
CA THR A 105 -1.59 -11.47 0.09
C THR A 105 -3.11 -11.41 0.32
N VAL A 106 -3.81 -12.53 0.20
CA VAL A 106 -5.28 -12.55 0.38
C VAL A 106 -5.72 -11.93 1.72
N PRO A 107 -5.10 -12.23 2.88
CA PRO A 107 -5.47 -11.58 4.14
C PRO A 107 -5.28 -10.06 4.14
N ARG A 108 -4.26 -9.54 3.43
CA ARG A 108 -4.05 -8.09 3.30
C ARG A 108 -5.07 -7.46 2.36
N MET A 109 -5.44 -8.12 1.26
CA MET A 109 -6.53 -7.65 0.41
C MET A 109 -7.87 -7.64 1.15
N GLU A 110 -8.15 -8.64 1.98
CA GLU A 110 -9.34 -8.68 2.85
C GLU A 110 -9.36 -7.50 3.81
N ARG A 111 -8.23 -7.23 4.45
CA ARG A 111 -8.06 -6.09 5.34
C ARG A 111 -8.32 -4.75 4.63
N ARG A 112 -7.76 -4.55 3.43
CA ARG A 112 -8.01 -3.37 2.58
C ARG A 112 -9.49 -3.24 2.20
N LEU A 113 -10.13 -4.35 1.84
CA LEU A 113 -11.52 -4.34 1.41
C LEU A 113 -12.47 -4.09 2.60
N ASN A 114 -12.15 -4.58 3.80
CA ASN A 114 -12.85 -4.23 5.04
C ASN A 114 -12.69 -2.74 5.37
N HIS A 115 -11.48 -2.18 5.20
CA HIS A 115 -11.27 -0.75 5.35
C HIS A 115 -12.14 0.05 4.38
N LEU A 116 -12.16 -0.33 3.10
CA LEU A 116 -12.98 0.31 2.09
C LEU A 116 -14.47 0.24 2.42
N ALA A 117 -14.95 -0.90 2.94
CA ALA A 117 -16.33 -1.06 3.38
C ALA A 117 -16.67 -0.17 4.59
N ARG A 118 -15.74 0.01 5.52
CA ARG A 118 -15.87 0.94 6.65
C ARG A 118 -15.96 2.38 6.17
N LEU A 119 -15.05 2.82 5.30
CA LEU A 119 -15.10 4.17 4.70
C LEU A 119 -16.42 4.41 3.97
N TRP A 120 -16.95 3.39 3.27
CA TRP A 120 -18.29 3.45 2.68
C TRP A 120 -19.38 3.67 3.73
N GLN A 121 -19.35 2.96 4.85
CA GLN A 121 -20.32 3.17 5.93
C GLN A 121 -20.20 4.56 6.57
N GLU A 122 -18.99 5.13 6.61
CA GLU A 122 -18.71 6.47 7.14
C GLU A 122 -19.06 7.62 6.18
N GLY A 123 -19.49 7.31 4.95
CA GLY A 123 -20.02 8.30 4.00
C GLY A 123 -19.16 8.53 2.76
N VAL A 124 -17.98 7.90 2.66
CA VAL A 124 -17.15 7.95 1.45
C VAL A 124 -17.85 7.16 0.33
N ARG A 125 -17.89 7.71 -0.88
CA ARG A 125 -18.53 7.08 -2.04
C ARG A 125 -17.56 7.03 -3.21
N PHE A 126 -17.75 6.03 -4.06
CA PHE A 126 -16.99 5.87 -5.28
C PHE A 126 -17.81 5.20 -6.37
N ASN A 127 -17.50 5.50 -7.63
CA ASN A 127 -18.26 5.00 -8.78
C ASN A 127 -17.74 3.66 -9.29
N ASN A 128 -16.44 3.37 -9.13
CA ASN A 128 -15.80 2.15 -9.63
C ASN A 128 -14.83 1.57 -8.61
N ILE A 129 -14.75 0.23 -8.55
CA ILE A 129 -13.71 -0.48 -7.80
C ILE A 129 -12.75 -1.13 -8.80
N VAL A 130 -11.45 -0.87 -8.67
CA VAL A 130 -10.42 -1.43 -9.55
C VAL A 130 -9.42 -2.19 -8.70
N PHE A 131 -9.38 -3.51 -8.87
CA PHE A 131 -8.35 -4.36 -8.27
C PHE A 131 -7.11 -4.37 -9.16
N LEU A 132 -5.98 -3.92 -8.61
CA LEU A 132 -4.68 -3.91 -9.27
C LEU A 132 -3.87 -5.14 -8.83
N VAL A 133 -4.14 -6.27 -9.47
CA VAL A 133 -3.68 -7.62 -9.08
C VAL A 133 -2.78 -8.26 -10.14
N GLY A 134 -2.08 -9.33 -9.80
CA GLY A 134 -1.25 -10.05 -10.76
C GLY A 134 -1.38 -11.57 -10.73
N GLN A 135 -0.63 -12.21 -11.62
CA GLN A 135 -0.57 -13.66 -11.72
C GLN A 135 0.49 -14.29 -10.80
N ARG A 136 0.72 -13.70 -9.62
CA ARG A 136 1.58 -14.34 -8.60
C ARG A 136 0.86 -15.61 -8.12
N PRO A 137 1.54 -16.78 -8.10
CA PRO A 137 0.98 -17.97 -7.47
C PRO A 137 0.68 -17.73 -5.99
N LEU A 138 -0.47 -18.19 -5.55
CA LEU A 138 -0.82 -18.16 -4.13
C LEU A 138 -0.01 -19.18 -3.34
N ASN A 139 0.31 -18.83 -2.10
CA ASN A 139 0.96 -19.71 -1.14
C ASN A 139 -0.01 -19.99 0.00
N ASP A 140 -0.41 -21.24 0.21
CA ASP A 140 -1.45 -21.58 1.20
C ASP A 140 -1.18 -21.04 2.61
N GLY A 141 0.09 -21.08 3.06
CA GLY A 141 0.46 -20.63 4.40
C GLY A 141 0.29 -19.12 4.59
N ILE A 142 0.68 -18.34 3.57
CA ILE A 142 0.67 -16.87 3.64
C ILE A 142 -0.67 -16.29 3.18
N ASP A 143 -1.25 -16.86 2.13
CA ASP A 143 -2.50 -16.43 1.52
C ASP A 143 -3.74 -17.07 2.18
N LYS A 144 -3.56 -18.03 3.10
CA LYS A 144 -4.66 -18.67 3.85
C LYS A 144 -5.79 -19.15 2.93
N THR A 145 -5.43 -19.78 1.82
CA THR A 145 -6.34 -20.21 0.74
C THR A 145 -7.50 -21.06 1.27
N ASP A 146 -7.26 -21.92 2.27
CA ASP A 146 -8.29 -22.72 2.91
C ASP A 146 -9.38 -21.87 3.58
N CYS A 147 -9.00 -20.75 4.21
CA CYS A 147 -9.98 -19.81 4.78
C CYS A 147 -10.84 -19.18 3.67
N LEU A 148 -10.22 -18.82 2.55
CA LEU A 148 -10.93 -18.23 1.41
C LEU A 148 -11.90 -19.23 0.75
N ILE A 149 -11.48 -20.48 0.59
CA ILE A 149 -12.34 -21.57 0.09
C ILE A 149 -13.51 -21.78 1.06
N ALA A 150 -13.24 -21.87 2.36
CA ALA A 150 -14.27 -22.04 3.38
C ALA A 150 -15.29 -20.89 3.39
N ASN A 151 -14.86 -19.65 3.14
CA ASN A 151 -15.73 -18.48 3.07
C ASN A 151 -16.57 -18.43 1.77
N SER A 152 -16.05 -18.95 0.67
CA SER A 152 -16.71 -18.89 -0.64
C SER A 152 -17.68 -20.04 -0.89
N ILE A 153 -17.33 -21.28 -0.53
CA ILE A 153 -18.16 -22.47 -0.79
C ILE A 153 -18.60 -23.22 0.47
N GLY A 154 -18.26 -22.69 1.66
CA GLY A 154 -18.65 -23.21 2.96
C GLY A 154 -17.62 -24.15 3.58
N LYS A 155 -17.50 -24.10 4.92
CA LYS A 155 -16.54 -24.90 5.73
C LYS A 155 -16.66 -26.42 5.55
N GLN A 156 -17.80 -26.90 5.07
CA GLN A 156 -18.06 -28.33 4.84
C GLN A 156 -17.60 -28.80 3.46
N ALA A 157 -17.20 -27.90 2.56
CA ALA A 157 -16.64 -28.31 1.28
C ALA A 157 -15.26 -28.95 1.51
N GLN A 158 -15.14 -30.23 1.16
CA GLN A 158 -13.91 -31.01 1.27
C GLN A 158 -13.65 -31.79 -0.03
N GLY A 159 -12.42 -32.32 -0.15
CA GLY A 159 -12.01 -33.15 -1.28
C GLY A 159 -12.05 -32.39 -2.61
N GLN A 160 -12.54 -33.05 -3.66
CA GLN A 160 -12.54 -32.53 -5.04
C GLN A 160 -13.22 -31.16 -5.17
N ARG A 161 -14.25 -30.88 -4.36
CA ARG A 161 -14.97 -29.60 -4.40
C ARG A 161 -14.13 -28.44 -3.85
N ALA A 162 -13.35 -28.69 -2.80
CA ALA A 162 -12.44 -27.69 -2.25
C ALA A 162 -11.25 -27.45 -3.19
N GLU A 163 -10.71 -28.53 -3.78
CA GLU A 163 -9.62 -28.44 -4.75
C GLU A 163 -10.02 -27.66 -6.01
N ALA A 164 -11.22 -27.91 -6.54
CA ALA A 164 -11.73 -27.20 -7.72
C ALA A 164 -12.03 -25.71 -7.47
N ALA A 165 -12.23 -25.31 -6.21
CA ALA A 165 -12.48 -23.92 -5.81
C ALA A 165 -11.22 -23.20 -5.32
N ARG A 166 -10.06 -23.86 -5.39
CA ARG A 166 -8.80 -23.31 -4.91
C ARG A 166 -8.26 -22.30 -5.92
N PRO A 167 -8.05 -21.04 -5.51
CA PRO A 167 -7.47 -20.04 -6.39
C PRO A 167 -5.97 -20.33 -6.61
N LEU A 168 -5.53 -20.21 -7.85
CA LEU A 168 -4.15 -20.42 -8.24
C LEU A 168 -3.35 -19.12 -8.22
N THR A 169 -4.00 -17.99 -8.51
CA THR A 169 -3.36 -16.67 -8.66
C THR A 169 -3.92 -15.63 -7.70
N GLU A 170 -3.15 -14.58 -7.44
CA GLU A 170 -3.63 -13.39 -6.69
C GLU A 170 -4.89 -12.79 -7.32
N THR A 171 -4.99 -12.74 -8.65
CA THR A 171 -6.20 -12.33 -9.36
C THR A 171 -7.42 -13.18 -8.99
N GLU A 172 -7.30 -14.51 -9.08
CA GLU A 172 -8.39 -15.43 -8.70
C GLU A 172 -8.76 -15.29 -7.21
N GLY A 173 -7.75 -15.16 -6.35
CA GLY A 173 -7.94 -14.94 -4.92
C GLY A 173 -8.70 -13.64 -4.63
N ALA A 174 -8.38 -12.55 -5.33
CA ALA A 174 -9.08 -11.27 -5.20
C ALA A 174 -10.55 -11.36 -5.66
N MET A 175 -10.81 -12.05 -6.77
CA MET A 175 -12.18 -12.27 -7.28
C MET A 175 -13.01 -13.07 -6.28
N GLN A 176 -12.47 -14.18 -5.77
CA GLN A 176 -13.13 -15.04 -4.80
C GLN A 176 -13.35 -14.34 -3.45
N LEU A 177 -12.39 -13.51 -3.02
CA LEU A 177 -12.50 -12.68 -1.83
C LEU A 177 -13.64 -11.68 -1.97
N PHE A 178 -13.66 -10.89 -3.05
CA PHE A 178 -14.70 -9.91 -3.29
C PHE A 178 -16.10 -10.54 -3.31
N ALA A 179 -16.23 -11.70 -3.99
CA ALA A 179 -17.50 -12.42 -4.10
C ALA A 179 -18.00 -12.98 -2.75
N SER A 180 -17.09 -13.36 -1.85
CA SER A 180 -17.44 -13.99 -0.56
C SER A 180 -17.61 -12.98 0.59
N MET A 181 -17.09 -11.76 0.45
CA MET A 181 -17.15 -10.75 1.50
C MET A 181 -18.56 -10.16 1.71
N LYS A 182 -18.89 -9.90 2.98
CA LYS A 182 -20.14 -9.24 3.39
C LYS A 182 -20.06 -7.73 3.21
N LEU A 183 -19.98 -7.28 1.97
CA LEU A 183 -19.96 -5.86 1.63
C LEU A 183 -21.37 -5.23 1.64
N PRO A 184 -21.49 -3.91 1.85
CA PRO A 184 -22.75 -3.20 1.66
C PRO A 184 -23.36 -3.47 0.28
N GLU A 185 -24.67 -3.74 0.21
CA GLU A 185 -25.34 -4.12 -1.03
C GLU A 185 -25.19 -3.08 -2.16
N ALA A 186 -25.16 -1.80 -1.81
CA ALA A 186 -24.91 -0.74 -2.78
C ALA A 186 -23.48 -0.79 -3.36
N MET A 187 -22.50 -1.13 -2.53
CA MET A 187 -21.10 -1.26 -2.95
C MET A 187 -20.90 -2.49 -3.85
N LYS A 188 -21.58 -3.61 -3.58
CA LYS A 188 -21.54 -4.82 -4.44
C LYS A 188 -22.09 -4.59 -5.85
N LYS A 189 -22.95 -3.60 -6.03
CA LYS A 189 -23.56 -3.25 -7.33
C LYS A 189 -22.69 -2.33 -8.18
N LEU A 190 -21.58 -1.83 -7.65
CA LEU A 190 -20.67 -0.98 -8.40
C LEU A 190 -19.96 -1.81 -9.48
N PRO A 191 -19.59 -1.18 -10.62
CA PRO A 191 -18.63 -1.75 -11.54
C PRO A 191 -17.33 -2.14 -10.83
N VAL A 192 -16.87 -3.37 -11.08
CA VAL A 192 -15.61 -3.89 -10.57
C VAL A 192 -14.75 -4.37 -11.72
N ALA A 193 -13.51 -3.87 -11.79
CA ALA A 193 -12.50 -4.31 -12.74
C ALA A 193 -11.37 -5.04 -12.00
N PHE A 194 -10.90 -6.16 -12.57
CA PHE A 194 -9.74 -6.90 -12.09
C PHE A 194 -8.63 -6.81 -13.13
N ILE A 195 -7.64 -5.95 -12.86
CA ILE A 195 -6.55 -5.66 -13.80
C ILE A 195 -5.47 -6.73 -13.65
N ASP A 196 -5.70 -7.88 -14.27
CA ASP A 196 -4.83 -9.06 -14.16
C ASP A 196 -3.48 -8.87 -14.88
N SER A 197 -2.43 -8.55 -14.13
CA SER A 197 -1.11 -8.30 -14.70
C SER A 197 -0.25 -9.56 -14.74
N PRO A 198 0.23 -9.99 -15.93
CA PRO A 198 0.98 -11.23 -16.07
C PRO A 198 2.35 -11.11 -15.40
N ARG A 199 2.86 -12.23 -14.91
CA ARG A 199 4.28 -12.37 -14.59
C ARG A 199 5.10 -12.29 -15.87
N VAL A 200 6.26 -11.66 -15.81
CA VAL A 200 7.17 -11.51 -16.95
C VAL A 200 8.46 -12.30 -16.70
N TRP A 201 8.93 -13.03 -17.71
CA TRP A 201 10.22 -13.70 -17.62
C TRP A 201 11.34 -12.68 -17.87
N LYS A 202 12.19 -12.43 -16.86
CA LYS A 202 13.29 -11.47 -16.93
C LYS A 202 14.51 -12.03 -16.18
N ARG A 203 15.69 -11.93 -16.78
CA ARG A 203 16.97 -12.37 -16.17
C ARG A 203 16.88 -13.78 -15.56
N ASP A 204 16.36 -14.72 -16.36
CA ASP A 204 16.26 -16.15 -16.04
C ASP A 204 15.38 -16.52 -14.84
N HIS A 205 14.45 -15.65 -14.44
CA HIS A 205 13.41 -15.97 -13.47
C HIS A 205 12.07 -15.29 -13.81
N TRP A 206 10.99 -15.83 -13.25
CA TRP A 206 9.68 -15.17 -13.29
C TRP A 206 9.66 -13.98 -12.34
N GLN A 207 9.52 -12.77 -12.89
CA GLN A 207 9.29 -11.56 -12.13
C GLN A 207 7.78 -11.32 -11.98
N ARG A 208 7.34 -11.11 -10.74
CA ARG A 208 5.96 -10.73 -10.41
C ARG A 208 5.67 -9.31 -10.89
N ALA A 209 4.45 -9.06 -11.34
CA ALA A 209 3.97 -7.71 -11.60
C ALA A 209 4.04 -6.89 -10.29
N ASN A 210 4.52 -5.66 -10.38
CA ASN A 210 4.48 -4.71 -9.28
C ASN A 210 3.37 -3.66 -9.51
N THR A 211 3.18 -2.75 -8.56
CA THR A 211 2.17 -1.67 -8.64
C THR A 211 2.27 -0.83 -9.91
N ARG A 212 3.49 -0.57 -10.41
CA ARG A 212 3.70 0.18 -11.66
C ARG A 212 3.16 -0.60 -12.85
N ASP A 213 3.46 -1.89 -12.92
CA ASP A 213 3.01 -2.75 -14.03
C ASP A 213 1.47 -2.83 -14.09
N THR A 214 0.80 -2.91 -12.92
CA THR A 214 -0.67 -2.97 -12.84
C THR A 214 -1.33 -1.64 -13.21
N LEU A 215 -0.74 -0.50 -12.82
CA LEU A 215 -1.22 0.83 -13.23
C LEU A 215 -1.08 1.05 -14.74
N ILE A 216 0.08 0.73 -15.31
CA ILE A 216 0.30 0.80 -16.77
C ILE A 216 -0.73 -0.05 -17.51
N ARG A 217 -1.04 -1.24 -16.98
CA ARG A 217 -2.07 -2.09 -17.58
C ARG A 217 -3.46 -1.49 -17.48
N TRP A 218 -3.85 -0.94 -16.32
CA TRP A 218 -5.13 -0.28 -16.15
C TRP A 218 -5.28 0.92 -17.10
N MET A 219 -4.24 1.73 -17.26
CA MET A 219 -4.27 2.89 -18.15
C MET A 219 -4.45 2.53 -19.63
N LYS A 220 -4.11 1.30 -20.05
CA LYS A 220 -4.40 0.81 -21.42
C LYS A 220 -5.89 0.63 -21.68
N GLU A 221 -6.71 0.48 -20.65
CA GLU A 221 -8.17 0.47 -20.76
C GLU A 221 -8.75 1.87 -20.99
N SER A 222 -7.91 2.90 -21.02
CA SER A 222 -8.28 4.29 -21.24
C SER A 222 -9.37 4.79 -20.27
N PRO A 223 -9.18 4.64 -18.94
CA PRO A 223 -10.13 5.16 -17.96
C PRO A 223 -10.26 6.68 -18.11
N ALA A 224 -11.47 7.19 -17.88
CA ALA A 224 -11.68 8.63 -17.84
C ALA A 224 -10.94 9.24 -16.64
N PRO A 225 -10.41 10.48 -16.75
CA PRO A 225 -9.82 11.15 -15.61
C PRO A 225 -10.80 11.34 -14.44
N GLY A 226 -10.29 11.32 -13.21
CA GLY A 226 -11.14 11.50 -12.03
C GLY A 226 -10.37 11.55 -10.71
N LYS A 227 -11.11 11.83 -9.63
CA LYS A 227 -10.60 11.65 -8.27
C LYS A 227 -10.41 10.16 -8.00
N THR A 228 -9.27 9.78 -7.46
CA THR A 228 -8.90 8.37 -7.31
C THR A 228 -8.47 8.09 -5.89
N LEU A 229 -9.17 7.19 -5.20
CA LEU A 229 -8.80 6.74 -3.86
C LEU A 229 -7.97 5.46 -3.95
N VAL A 230 -6.72 5.52 -3.52
CA VAL A 230 -5.83 4.36 -3.41
C VAL A 230 -5.99 3.75 -2.03
N ILE A 231 -6.34 2.47 -1.96
CA ILE A 231 -6.43 1.74 -0.70
C ILE A 231 -5.15 0.91 -0.50
N SER A 232 -4.47 1.21 0.60
CA SER A 232 -3.20 0.61 1.00
C SER A 232 -3.23 0.20 2.48
N ASP A 233 -2.10 -0.24 3.01
CA ASP A 233 -1.85 -0.48 4.43
C ASP A 233 -0.57 0.26 4.85
N GLN A 234 -0.53 0.76 6.08
CA GLN A 234 0.72 1.25 6.64
C GLN A 234 1.73 0.11 6.85
N PRO A 235 3.05 0.39 6.71
CA PRO A 235 3.66 1.69 6.42
C PRO A 235 3.81 2.01 4.92
N HIS A 236 3.16 1.25 4.04
CA HIS A 236 3.43 1.24 2.61
C HIS A 236 2.66 2.32 1.82
N ALA A 237 1.73 3.03 2.48
CA ALA A 237 0.80 3.95 1.85
C ALA A 237 1.49 5.06 1.05
N HIS A 238 2.46 5.76 1.66
CA HIS A 238 3.12 6.91 1.03
C HIS A 238 3.91 6.53 -0.23
N TYR A 239 4.75 5.50 -0.18
CA TYR A 239 5.51 5.12 -1.38
C TYR A 239 4.59 4.60 -2.49
N GLN A 240 3.50 3.91 -2.14
CA GLN A 240 2.55 3.41 -3.14
C GLN A 240 1.79 4.56 -3.79
N LEU A 241 1.40 5.58 -3.03
CA LEU A 241 0.83 6.80 -3.57
C LEU A 241 1.80 7.51 -4.52
N GLU A 242 3.08 7.61 -4.17
CA GLU A 242 4.07 8.21 -5.07
C GLU A 242 4.26 7.41 -6.37
N VAL A 243 4.21 6.08 -6.32
CA VAL A 243 4.19 5.25 -7.54
C VAL A 243 2.93 5.54 -8.36
N VAL A 244 1.76 5.68 -7.73
CA VAL A 244 0.51 6.02 -8.43
C VAL A 244 0.62 7.38 -9.13
N LYS A 245 1.13 8.40 -8.44
CA LYS A 245 1.31 9.75 -9.01
C LYS A 245 2.28 9.80 -10.19
N GLN A 246 3.29 8.94 -10.21
CA GLN A 246 4.22 8.86 -11.34
C GLN A 246 3.61 8.23 -12.59
N GLU A 247 2.64 7.33 -12.42
CA GLU A 247 2.06 6.56 -13.53
C GLU A 247 0.74 7.14 -14.04
N LEU A 248 -0.03 7.81 -13.18
CA LEU A 248 -1.27 8.42 -13.58
C LEU A 248 -1.03 9.84 -14.14
N PRO A 249 -1.68 10.22 -15.24
CA PRO A 249 -1.66 11.60 -15.72
C PRO A 249 -2.18 12.57 -14.64
N GLU A 250 -1.72 13.83 -14.66
CA GLU A 250 -2.15 14.89 -13.72
C GLU A 250 -3.66 15.14 -13.70
N THR A 251 -4.38 14.71 -14.74
CA THR A 251 -5.84 14.78 -14.79
C THR A 251 -6.53 13.84 -13.78
N PHE A 252 -5.81 12.83 -13.28
CA PHE A 252 -6.21 12.04 -12.13
C PHE A 252 -5.75 12.73 -10.84
N LYS A 253 -6.58 12.68 -9.81
CA LYS A 253 -6.28 13.27 -8.50
C LYS A 253 -6.19 12.15 -7.47
N PRO A 254 -5.05 11.44 -7.39
CA PRO A 254 -4.89 10.33 -6.48
C PRO A 254 -4.73 10.81 -5.04
N GLU A 255 -5.39 10.11 -4.13
CA GLU A 255 -5.26 10.22 -2.68
C GLU A 255 -5.10 8.82 -2.11
N VAL A 256 -4.51 8.67 -0.93
CA VAL A 256 -4.36 7.37 -0.27
C VAL A 256 -5.17 7.32 1.01
N ALA A 257 -5.83 6.18 1.25
CA ALA A 257 -6.31 5.80 2.57
C ALA A 257 -5.69 4.46 2.97
N ALA A 258 -5.30 4.35 4.23
CA ALA A 258 -4.62 3.18 4.76
C ALA A 258 -4.93 2.99 6.23
N GLN A 259 -5.17 1.75 6.65
CA GLN A 259 -5.30 1.46 8.08
C GLN A 259 -3.95 1.57 8.79
N SER A 260 -3.99 1.86 10.10
CA SER A 260 -2.80 1.89 10.97
C SER A 260 -1.97 0.61 10.85
N ALA A 261 -0.65 0.71 11.02
CA ALA A 261 0.23 -0.45 10.94
C ALA A 261 -0.13 -1.52 11.99
N ASP A 262 0.21 -2.78 11.72
CA ASP A 262 0.03 -3.86 12.71
C ASP A 262 0.94 -3.59 13.92
N GLU A 263 0.46 -3.88 15.14
CA GLU A 263 1.24 -3.70 16.38
C GLU A 263 2.56 -4.47 16.37
N ASN A 264 2.65 -5.57 15.60
CA ASN A 264 3.84 -6.41 15.47
C ASN A 264 4.69 -6.05 14.24
N THR A 265 4.43 -4.92 13.59
CA THR A 265 5.23 -4.48 12.44
C THR A 265 6.65 -4.15 12.91
N GLN A 266 7.65 -4.83 12.33
CA GLN A 266 9.06 -4.60 12.61
C GLN A 266 9.51 -3.21 12.15
N VAL A 267 10.40 -2.56 12.91
CA VAL A 267 10.90 -1.19 12.64
C VAL A 267 11.53 -1.11 11.25
N ILE A 268 12.30 -2.12 10.86
CA ILE A 268 12.93 -2.18 9.54
C ILE A 268 11.92 -2.07 8.37
N LEU A 269 10.68 -2.52 8.55
CA LEU A 269 9.65 -2.43 7.50
C LEU A 269 9.12 -1.01 7.30
N TYR A 270 9.09 -0.20 8.37
CA TYR A 270 8.81 1.23 8.27
C TYR A 270 9.95 1.96 7.56
N LEU A 271 11.19 1.64 7.92
CA LEU A 271 12.38 2.24 7.32
C LEU A 271 12.54 1.87 5.83
N ASP A 272 12.25 0.62 5.43
CA ASP A 272 12.19 0.21 4.02
C ASP A 272 11.11 1.01 3.26
N ALA A 273 9.92 1.15 3.85
CA ALA A 273 8.83 1.90 3.24
C ALA A 273 9.14 3.39 3.09
N LEU A 274 9.78 4.00 4.09
CA LEU A 274 10.27 5.37 4.06
C LEU A 274 11.35 5.54 2.99
N ALA A 275 12.32 4.63 2.91
CA ALA A 275 13.36 4.69 1.90
C ALA A 275 12.81 4.55 0.47
N LEU A 276 11.81 3.69 0.28
CA LEU A 276 11.07 3.57 -0.98
C LEU A 276 10.26 4.82 -1.30
N TRP A 277 9.63 5.43 -0.30
CA TRP A 277 8.88 6.67 -0.47
C TRP A 277 9.80 7.80 -0.93
N LEU A 278 10.89 8.04 -0.19
CA LEU A 278 11.90 9.05 -0.50
C LEU A 278 12.54 8.86 -1.88
N HIS A 279 12.82 7.61 -2.27
CA HIS A 279 13.33 7.29 -3.60
C HIS A 279 12.34 7.66 -4.71
N ASN A 280 11.07 7.30 -4.54
CA ASN A 280 10.02 7.60 -5.52
C ASN A 280 9.71 9.10 -5.58
N LEU A 281 9.75 9.79 -4.44
CA LEU A 281 9.64 11.23 -4.39
C LEU A 281 10.75 11.87 -5.22
N GLN A 282 12.01 11.46 -5.03
CA GLN A 282 13.15 11.97 -5.80
C GLN A 282 12.95 11.84 -7.31
N LEU A 283 12.39 10.73 -7.79
CA LEU A 283 12.13 10.50 -9.21
C LEU A 283 11.07 11.45 -9.77
N ARG A 284 10.10 11.88 -8.97
CA ARG A 284 9.06 12.82 -9.38
C ARG A 284 9.56 14.27 -9.43
N LEU A 285 10.61 14.59 -8.67
CA LEU A 285 11.18 15.94 -8.59
C LEU A 285 12.26 16.23 -9.65
N ASN A 286 12.80 15.19 -10.28
CA ASN A 286 13.77 15.30 -11.37
C ASN A 286 13.07 15.21 -12.72
#